data_AF-D9XD47-F1
#
_entry.id   AF-D9XD47-F1
#
_cell.length_a   1.000
_cell.length_b   1.000
_cell.length_c   1.000
_cell.angle_alpha   90.00
_cell.angle_beta   90.00
_cell.angle_gamma   90.00
#
_symmetry.space_group_name_H-M   'P 1'
#
loop_
_entity.id
_entity.type
_entity.pdbx_description
1 polymer ?
#
loop_
_entity_poly.entity_id
_entity_poly.type
_entity_poly.pdbx_seq_one_letter_code
_entity_poly.pdbx_strand_id
1 'polypeptide(L)'
;MLSAPWDPDAFRKVISEAMQDIAGTGSTVTWVLNNHDQVRTVTRYGEPATEGSGLGAARARAAALLMLALPGAAYIYQGEELGLPEVVDLPDDVLTDPIFHRTGSRARIRDGCRVPLPWSGQASPFGFTPGAESAKPWLPQPEYFAEYATDRALADTRS
;
A
#
# COMPACT_ATOMS: atom_id res chain seq x y z
N MET A 1 5.95 12.76 -1.04
CA MET A 1 6.11 11.73 0.01
C MET A 1 6.21 10.31 -0.56
N LEU A 2 5.72 10.09 -1.79
CA LEU A 2 5.61 8.79 -2.46
C LEU A 2 6.86 7.89 -2.43
N SER A 3 8.07 8.44 -2.42
CA SER A 3 9.34 7.68 -2.39
C SER A 3 10.24 8.03 -1.20
N ALA A 4 9.73 8.79 -0.22
CA ALA A 4 10.51 9.19 0.94
C ALA A 4 10.83 7.97 1.83
N PRO A 5 12.07 7.81 2.32
CA PRO A 5 12.39 6.79 3.32
C PRO A 5 11.69 7.11 4.65
N TRP A 6 11.63 6.12 5.56
CA TRP A 6 11.19 6.34 6.94
C TRP A 6 12.25 7.12 7.73
N ASP A 7 12.29 8.42 7.48
CA ASP A 7 13.25 9.37 8.05
C ASP A 7 12.57 10.73 8.23
N PRO A 8 12.52 11.29 9.46
CA PRO A 8 11.90 12.58 9.72
C PRO A 8 12.52 13.73 8.91
N ASP A 9 13.82 13.71 8.64
CA ASP A 9 14.48 14.76 7.88
C ASP A 9 14.12 14.66 6.39
N ALA A 10 13.99 13.44 5.87
CA ALA A 10 13.51 13.23 4.51
C ALA A 10 12.05 13.70 4.33
N PHE A 11 11.17 13.42 5.30
CA PHE A 11 9.80 13.95 5.27
C PHE A 11 9.78 15.48 5.33
N ARG A 12 10.53 16.08 6.27
CA ARG A 12 10.61 17.54 6.40
C ARG A 12 11.07 18.18 5.11
N LYS A 13 12.12 17.64 4.49
CA LYS A 13 12.67 18.13 3.23
C LYS A 13 11.61 18.10 2.12
N VAL A 14 11.01 16.94 1.87
CA VAL A 14 9.99 16.77 0.82
C VAL A 14 8.79 17.68 1.03
N ILE A 15 8.34 17.85 2.28
CA ILE A 15 7.21 18.72 2.60
C ILE A 15 7.57 20.19 2.35
N SER A 16 8.76 20.60 2.80
CA SER A 16 9.22 21.98 2.69
C SER A 16 9.47 22.37 1.24
N GLU A 17 10.10 21.50 0.45
CA GLU A 17 10.33 21.71 -0.98
C GLU A 17 8.99 21.83 -1.73
N ALA A 18 8.05 20.89 -1.52
CA ALA A 18 6.75 20.95 -2.19
C ALA A 18 5.95 22.22 -1.85
N MET A 19 5.98 22.68 -0.59
CA MET A 19 5.33 23.93 -0.19
C MET A 19 6.02 25.17 -0.75
N GLN A 20 7.34 25.15 -0.93
CA GLN A 20 8.09 26.23 -1.57
C GLN A 20 7.80 26.30 -3.07
N ASP A 21 7.75 25.15 -3.75
CA ASP A 21 7.55 25.07 -5.19
C ASP A 21 6.19 25.62 -5.64
N ILE A 22 5.14 25.43 -4.82
CA ILE A 22 3.80 25.94 -5.12
C ILE A 22 3.55 27.37 -4.61
N ALA A 23 4.48 27.95 -3.84
CA ALA A 23 4.28 29.25 -3.21
C ALA A 23 4.06 30.35 -4.26
N GLY A 24 3.01 31.15 -4.11
CA GLY A 24 2.68 32.24 -5.03
C GLY A 24 2.08 31.80 -6.37
N THR A 25 1.91 30.50 -6.63
CA THR A 25 1.34 30.00 -7.89
C THR A 25 -0.19 29.98 -7.91
N GLY A 26 -0.83 30.04 -6.74
CA GLY A 26 -2.27 29.79 -6.58
C GLY A 26 -2.66 28.30 -6.68
N SER A 27 -1.69 27.39 -6.83
CA SER A 27 -1.90 25.95 -6.89
C SER A 27 -1.94 25.32 -5.49
N THR A 28 -2.31 24.04 -5.43
CA THR A 28 -2.32 23.22 -4.21
C THR A 28 -1.36 22.04 -4.32
N VAL A 29 -0.82 21.58 -3.19
CA VAL A 29 0.02 20.38 -3.14
C VAL A 29 -0.86 19.13 -3.11
N THR A 30 -0.42 18.09 -3.80
CA THR A 30 -0.99 16.75 -3.67
C THR A 30 -0.04 15.85 -2.87
N TRP A 31 -0.58 15.20 -1.85
CA TRP A 31 0.17 14.30 -0.99
C TRP A 31 -0.26 12.86 -1.25
N VAL A 32 0.73 12.00 -1.44
CA VAL A 32 0.55 10.59 -1.79
C VAL A 32 1.62 9.77 -1.06
N LEU A 33 1.20 8.70 -0.39
CA LEU A 33 2.08 7.69 0.21
C LEU A 33 2.17 6.43 -0.64
N ASN A 34 1.06 6.00 -1.24
CA ASN A 34 0.97 4.82 -2.10
C ASN A 34 0.27 5.11 -3.43
N ASN A 35 0.54 4.27 -4.41
CA ASN A 35 -0.23 4.15 -5.64
C ASN A 35 -0.04 2.74 -6.20
N HIS A 36 -0.57 2.48 -7.39
CA HIS A 36 -0.45 1.20 -8.10
C HIS A 36 0.96 0.87 -8.63
N ASP A 37 1.96 1.72 -8.35
CA ASP A 37 3.34 1.56 -8.78
C ASP A 37 4.36 1.57 -7.62
N GLN A 38 3.89 1.73 -6.38
CA GLN A 38 4.74 1.74 -5.19
C GLN A 38 4.46 0.52 -4.31
N VAL A 39 5.52 0.01 -3.70
CA VAL A 39 5.43 -0.93 -2.59
C VAL A 39 4.59 -0.31 -1.48
N ARG A 40 3.63 -1.08 -0.97
CA ARG A 40 2.73 -0.62 0.11
C ARG A 40 3.53 -0.12 1.32
N THR A 41 3.07 1.00 1.88
CA THR A 41 3.80 1.75 2.92
C THR A 41 4.08 0.94 4.18
N VAL A 42 3.18 0.01 4.55
CA VAL A 42 3.38 -0.92 5.67
C VAL A 42 4.62 -1.77 5.48
N THR A 43 4.81 -2.33 4.28
CA THR A 43 6.01 -3.10 3.93
C THR A 43 7.22 -2.17 3.77
N ARG A 44 7.07 -1.08 3.01
CA ARG A 44 8.17 -0.13 2.75
C ARG A 44 8.82 0.42 4.02
N TYR A 45 8.03 0.68 5.06
CA TYR A 45 8.53 1.18 6.35
C TYR A 45 8.73 0.09 7.41
N GLY A 46 8.43 -1.18 7.08
CA GLY A 46 8.64 -2.34 7.95
C GLY A 46 10.01 -3.03 7.78
N GLU A 47 10.72 -2.76 6.68
CA GLU A 47 12.00 -3.39 6.30
C GLU A 47 13.25 -2.60 6.75
N PRO A 48 14.44 -3.23 6.86
CA PRO A 48 14.70 -4.66 6.73
C PRO A 48 14.80 -5.29 8.11
N ALA A 49 13.83 -6.09 8.50
CA ALA A 49 14.08 -7.05 9.55
C ALA A 49 13.75 -8.40 8.96
N THR A 50 14.71 -9.31 9.07
CA THR A 50 14.59 -10.72 8.67
C THR A 50 13.40 -11.45 9.33
N GLU A 51 12.70 -10.79 10.25
CA GLU A 51 11.47 -11.24 10.92
C GLU A 51 10.34 -10.17 10.89
N GLY A 52 10.52 -9.08 10.14
CA GLY A 52 9.69 -7.87 10.19
C GLY A 52 9.87 -7.13 11.52
N SER A 53 10.04 -5.80 11.50
CA SER A 53 10.28 -5.08 12.75
C SER A 53 9.02 -5.00 13.64
N GLY A 54 7.87 -5.51 13.16
CA GLY A 54 6.54 -5.32 13.75
C GLY A 54 6.04 -3.87 13.70
N LEU A 55 6.86 -2.92 13.22
CA LEU A 55 6.56 -1.49 13.25
C LEU A 55 5.93 -0.97 11.95
N GLY A 56 5.86 -1.79 10.89
CA GLY A 56 5.36 -1.37 9.58
C GLY A 56 3.98 -0.72 9.65
N ALA A 57 3.03 -1.37 10.34
CA ALA A 57 1.68 -0.83 10.53
C ALA A 57 1.67 0.48 11.33
N ALA A 58 2.43 0.55 12.43
CA ALA A 58 2.53 1.75 13.26
C ALA A 58 3.16 2.93 12.49
N ARG A 59 4.22 2.67 11.71
CA ARG A 59 4.90 3.67 10.89
C ARG A 59 4.04 4.14 9.72
N ALA A 60 3.32 3.23 9.06
CA ALA A 60 2.37 3.59 8.01
C ALA A 60 1.25 4.47 8.56
N ARG A 61 0.69 4.14 9.73
CA ARG A 61 -0.32 4.96 10.41
C ARG A 61 0.22 6.35 10.77
N ALA A 62 1.44 6.43 11.32
CA ALA A 62 2.09 7.70 11.62
C ALA A 62 2.33 8.55 10.35
N ALA A 63 2.76 7.93 9.25
CA ALA A 63 2.94 8.61 7.97
C ALA A 63 1.61 9.11 7.40
N ALA A 64 0.54 8.31 7.48
CA ALA A 64 -0.81 8.70 7.04
C ALA A 64 -1.34 9.88 7.86
N LEU A 65 -1.19 9.85 9.20
CA LEU A 65 -1.57 10.97 10.07
C LEU A 65 -0.81 12.25 9.71
N LEU A 66 0.50 12.15 9.47
CA LEU A 66 1.29 13.30 8.99
C LEU A 66 0.74 13.81 7.66
N MET A 67 0.56 12.93 6.67
CA MET A 67 0.06 13.29 5.33
C MET A 67 -1.30 13.99 5.39
N LEU A 68 -2.23 13.47 6.19
CA LEU A 68 -3.59 13.99 6.34
C LEU A 68 -3.65 15.32 7.10
N ALA A 69 -2.60 15.67 7.86
CA ALA A 69 -2.49 16.94 8.56
C ALA A 69 -1.89 18.05 7.67
N LEU A 70 -1.34 17.73 6.49
CA LEU A 70 -0.73 18.71 5.60
C LEU A 70 -1.81 19.48 4.80
N PRO A 71 -1.57 20.77 4.49
CA PRO A 71 -2.46 21.52 3.61
C PRO A 71 -2.38 20.95 2.19
N GLY A 72 -3.53 20.82 1.54
CA GLY A 72 -3.62 20.35 0.16
C GLY A 72 -4.56 19.16 0.01
N ALA A 73 -4.40 18.42 -1.09
CA ALA A 73 -5.21 17.23 -1.36
C ALA A 73 -4.43 15.97 -0.97
N ALA A 74 -5.05 15.10 -0.19
CA ALA A 74 -4.52 13.77 0.12
C ALA A 74 -5.13 12.72 -0.82
N TYR A 75 -4.30 11.82 -1.34
CA TYR A 75 -4.73 10.67 -2.13
C TYR A 75 -4.42 9.41 -1.32
N ILE A 76 -5.45 8.59 -1.11
CA ILE A 76 -5.36 7.29 -0.43
C ILE A 76 -5.50 6.21 -1.49
N TYR A 77 -4.53 5.30 -1.57
CA TYR A 77 -4.60 4.18 -2.50
C TYR A 77 -5.39 3.02 -1.89
N GLN A 78 -6.09 2.25 -2.71
CA GLN A 78 -6.97 1.18 -2.23
C GLN A 78 -6.23 0.14 -1.35
N GLY A 79 -6.77 -0.13 -0.17
CA GLY A 79 -6.16 -0.97 0.87
C GLY A 79 -5.16 -0.25 1.77
N GLU A 80 -4.78 1.01 1.50
CA GLU A 80 -4.00 1.83 2.43
C GLU A 80 -4.79 2.14 3.71
N GLU A 81 -6.09 2.35 3.57
CA GLU A 81 -7.03 2.55 4.68
C GLU A 81 -7.15 1.32 5.59
N LEU A 82 -6.83 0.13 5.05
CA LEU A 82 -6.81 -1.13 5.79
C LEU A 82 -5.43 -1.42 6.40
N GLY A 83 -4.42 -0.60 6.11
CA GLY A 83 -3.04 -0.92 6.47
C GLY A 83 -2.53 -2.19 5.79
N LEU A 84 -2.99 -2.47 4.56
CA LEU A 84 -2.65 -3.70 3.85
C LEU A 84 -1.13 -3.71 3.52
N PRO A 85 -0.40 -4.80 3.82
CA PRO A 85 1.00 -4.96 3.41
C PRO A 85 1.11 -5.43 1.95
N GLU A 86 2.28 -5.23 1.36
CA GLU A 86 2.65 -5.74 0.04
C GLU A 86 2.62 -7.28 0.03
N VAL A 87 2.12 -7.88 -1.05
CA VAL A 87 2.33 -9.32 -1.31
C VAL A 87 3.65 -9.50 -2.04
N VAL A 88 4.64 -10.10 -1.38
CA VAL A 88 6.04 -10.15 -1.87
C VAL A 88 6.40 -11.47 -2.57
N ASP A 89 5.57 -12.50 -2.41
CA ASP A 89 5.85 -13.90 -2.72
C ASP A 89 4.96 -14.47 -3.84
N LEU A 90 4.36 -13.60 -4.67
CA LEU A 90 3.58 -14.01 -5.85
C LEU A 90 4.36 -14.99 -6.76
N PRO A 91 3.80 -16.14 -7.15
CA PRO A 91 4.45 -17.03 -8.10
C PRO A 91 4.77 -16.34 -9.44
N ASP A 92 5.88 -16.70 -10.08
CA ASP A 92 6.30 -16.07 -11.36
C ASP A 92 5.27 -16.26 -12.48
N ASP A 93 4.54 -17.38 -12.50
CA ASP A 93 3.56 -17.75 -13.52
C ASP A 93 2.25 -16.94 -13.43
N VAL A 94 1.99 -16.28 -12.30
CA VAL A 94 0.82 -15.41 -12.12
C VAL A 94 1.14 -13.92 -12.26
N LEU A 95 2.42 -13.55 -12.37
CA LEU A 95 2.81 -12.15 -12.52
C LEU A 95 2.22 -11.58 -13.81
N THR A 96 1.66 -10.37 -13.71
CA THR A 96 1.01 -9.67 -14.82
C THR A 96 1.72 -8.38 -15.21
N ASP A 97 2.70 -7.93 -14.41
CA ASP A 97 3.42 -6.69 -14.66
C ASP A 97 4.25 -6.80 -15.95
N PRO A 98 4.04 -5.89 -16.93
CA PRO A 98 4.86 -5.84 -18.13
C PRO A 98 6.37 -5.70 -17.86
N ILE A 99 6.78 -5.19 -16.70
CA ILE A 99 8.19 -5.16 -16.30
C ILE A 99 8.75 -6.58 -16.20
N PHE A 100 8.03 -7.50 -15.55
CA PHE A 100 8.45 -8.90 -15.43
C PHE A 100 8.52 -9.56 -16.81
N HIS A 101 7.45 -9.46 -17.59
CA HIS A 101 7.39 -10.10 -18.92
C HIS A 101 8.47 -9.59 -19.89
N ARG A 102 8.91 -8.34 -19.78
CA ARG A 102 9.96 -7.78 -20.63
C ARG A 102 11.38 -8.09 -20.16
N THR A 103 11.59 -8.27 -18.85
CA THR A 103 12.94 -8.33 -18.27
C THR A 103 13.29 -9.68 -17.67
N GLY A 104 12.31 -10.54 -17.38
CA GLY A 104 12.48 -11.75 -16.58
C GLY A 104 12.91 -11.48 -15.14
N SER A 105 12.84 -10.22 -14.68
CA SER A 105 13.34 -9.80 -13.36
C SER A 105 12.19 -9.32 -12.47
N ARG A 106 12.25 -9.71 -11.20
CA ARG A 106 11.35 -9.20 -10.14
C ARG A 106 11.74 -7.80 -9.66
N ALA A 107 12.83 -7.22 -10.19
CA ALA A 107 13.25 -5.88 -9.82
C ALA A 107 12.21 -4.84 -10.26
N ARG A 108 11.60 -4.17 -9.28
CA ARG A 108 10.60 -3.09 -9.48
C ARG A 108 9.28 -3.54 -10.11
N ILE A 109 8.93 -4.82 -10.02
CA ILE A 109 7.57 -5.25 -10.37
C ILE A 109 6.58 -4.67 -9.36
N ARG A 110 5.33 -4.49 -9.79
CA ARG A 110 4.30 -3.76 -9.05
C ARG A 110 3.09 -4.63 -8.73
N ASP A 111 3.09 -5.91 -9.08
CA ASP A 111 1.95 -6.80 -8.87
C ASP A 111 1.60 -6.96 -7.38
N GLY A 112 2.58 -6.91 -6.48
CA GLY A 112 2.35 -7.10 -5.04
C GLY A 112 1.39 -6.07 -4.42
N CYS A 113 1.40 -4.83 -4.89
CA CYS A 113 0.46 -3.80 -4.43
C CYS A 113 -0.89 -3.86 -5.16
N ARG A 114 -0.98 -4.66 -6.24
CA ARG A 114 -2.15 -4.80 -7.12
C ARG A 114 -2.99 -6.04 -6.82
N VAL A 115 -2.60 -6.83 -5.83
CA VAL A 115 -3.39 -8.00 -5.41
C VAL A 115 -4.81 -7.56 -5.02
N PRO A 116 -5.85 -8.24 -5.52
CA PRO A 116 -7.26 -7.94 -5.23
C PRO A 116 -7.56 -7.76 -3.74
N LEU A 117 -8.43 -6.79 -3.41
CA LEU A 117 -8.68 -6.39 -2.02
C LEU A 117 -9.48 -7.41 -1.22
N PRO A 118 -9.21 -7.55 0.09
CA PRO A 118 -10.04 -8.36 0.97
C PRO A 118 -11.23 -7.57 1.52
N TRP A 119 -12.42 -7.83 0.99
CA TRP A 119 -13.65 -7.19 1.47
C TRP A 119 -14.25 -7.92 2.66
N SER A 120 -14.30 -9.26 2.62
CA SER A 120 -14.96 -10.03 3.67
C SER A 120 -14.52 -11.49 3.77
N GLY A 121 -14.86 -12.14 4.89
CA GLY A 121 -14.65 -13.57 5.09
C GLY A 121 -13.24 -13.93 5.55
N GLN A 122 -12.94 -15.23 5.53
CA GLN A 122 -11.70 -15.79 6.11
C GLN A 122 -10.82 -16.51 5.08
N ALA A 123 -11.21 -16.52 3.80
CA ALA A 123 -10.46 -17.14 2.73
C ALA A 123 -10.70 -16.41 1.39
N SER A 124 -9.73 -16.52 0.48
CA SER A 124 -9.86 -16.09 -0.92
C SER A 124 -11.16 -16.64 -1.54
N PRO A 125 -11.94 -15.84 -2.29
CA PRO A 125 -11.58 -14.54 -2.86
C PRO A 125 -11.81 -13.33 -1.96
N PHE A 126 -12.01 -13.53 -0.65
CA PHE A 126 -12.30 -12.48 0.32
C PHE A 126 -13.43 -11.52 -0.12
N GLY A 127 -14.47 -12.06 -0.76
CA GLY A 127 -15.59 -11.26 -1.29
C GLY A 127 -15.26 -10.40 -2.51
N PHE A 128 -14.06 -10.49 -3.09
CA PHE A 128 -13.65 -9.72 -4.28
C PHE A 128 -14.44 -10.11 -5.54
N THR A 129 -14.71 -11.41 -5.71
CA THR A 129 -15.54 -11.92 -6.81
C THR A 129 -16.68 -12.78 -6.25
N PRO A 130 -17.89 -12.69 -6.83
CA PRO A 130 -19.00 -13.57 -6.47
C PRO A 130 -18.70 -15.02 -6.87
N GLY A 131 -19.22 -15.98 -6.08
CA GLY A 131 -19.08 -17.41 -6.35
C GLY A 131 -17.67 -17.95 -6.04
N ALA A 132 -17.44 -18.32 -4.77
CA ALA A 132 -16.14 -18.81 -4.28
C ALA A 132 -15.58 -20.03 -5.04
N GLU A 133 -16.41 -20.74 -5.80
CA GLU A 133 -16.02 -21.97 -6.50
C GLU A 133 -15.64 -21.77 -7.98
N SER A 134 -16.04 -20.68 -8.65
CA SER A 134 -15.87 -20.56 -10.12
C SER A 134 -14.98 -19.41 -10.60
N ALA A 135 -14.75 -18.38 -9.78
CA ALA A 135 -13.89 -17.26 -10.16
C ALA A 135 -12.75 -17.09 -9.15
N LYS A 136 -11.52 -17.41 -9.56
CA LYS A 136 -10.31 -17.07 -8.80
C LYS A 136 -9.84 -15.66 -9.21
N PRO A 137 -9.41 -14.82 -8.27
CA PRO A 137 -8.81 -13.54 -8.63
C PRO A 137 -7.55 -13.76 -9.47
N TRP A 138 -7.25 -12.82 -10.37
CA TRP A 138 -6.14 -12.97 -11.33
C TRP A 138 -4.76 -12.97 -10.66
N LEU A 139 -4.63 -12.32 -9.50
CA LEU A 139 -3.48 -12.45 -8.60
C LEU A 139 -3.96 -13.18 -7.33
N PRO A 140 -3.23 -14.20 -6.86
CA PRO A 140 -3.59 -14.93 -5.65
C PRO A 140 -3.54 -14.02 -4.42
N GLN A 141 -4.59 -14.08 -3.61
CA GLN A 141 -4.66 -13.41 -2.32
C GLN A 141 -4.10 -14.35 -1.24
N PRO A 142 -3.14 -13.91 -0.41
CA PRO A 142 -2.58 -14.74 0.64
C PRO A 142 -3.56 -14.91 1.82
N GLU A 143 -3.42 -15.99 2.59
CA GLU A 143 -4.34 -16.30 3.69
C GLU A 143 -4.41 -15.19 4.76
N TYR A 144 -3.28 -14.52 5.02
CA TYR A 144 -3.21 -13.44 6.01
C TYR A 144 -4.07 -12.22 5.67
N PHE A 145 -4.59 -12.08 4.45
CA PHE A 145 -5.55 -11.03 4.09
C PHE A 145 -6.84 -11.10 4.93
N ALA A 146 -7.16 -12.24 5.54
CA ALA A 146 -8.26 -12.37 6.50
C ALA A 146 -8.16 -11.37 7.67
N GLU A 147 -6.94 -11.00 8.07
CA GLU A 147 -6.70 -10.04 9.16
C GLU A 147 -7.00 -8.59 8.76
N TYR A 148 -7.00 -8.32 7.45
CA TYR A 148 -7.17 -6.99 6.86
C TYR A 148 -8.52 -6.83 6.16
N ALA A 149 -9.40 -7.84 6.23
CA ALA A 149 -10.70 -7.80 5.58
C ALA A 149 -11.54 -6.61 6.07
N THR A 150 -12.25 -5.96 5.16
CA THR A 150 -13.01 -4.75 5.46
C THR A 150 -14.10 -4.98 6.50
N ASP A 151 -14.80 -6.12 6.43
CA ASP A 151 -15.80 -6.53 7.44
C ASP A 151 -15.22 -6.62 8.86
N ARG A 152 -14.00 -7.12 8.98
CA ARG A 152 -13.25 -7.18 10.24
C ARG A 152 -12.82 -5.79 10.71
N ALA A 153 -12.28 -4.96 9.81
CA ALA A 153 -11.86 -3.59 10.15
C ALA A 153 -13.03 -2.75 10.68
N LEU A 154 -14.23 -2.90 10.09
CA LEU A 154 -15.45 -2.23 10.57
C LEU A 154 -15.89 -2.69 11.97
N ALA A 155 -15.58 -3.93 12.35
CA ALA A 155 -15.92 -4.49 13.66
C ALA A 155 -14.88 -4.17 14.75
N ASP A 156 -13.62 -3.87 14.39
CA ASP A 156 -12.54 -3.55 15.32
C ASP A 156 -12.32 -2.04 15.45
N THR A 157 -12.66 -1.48 16.60
CA THR A 157 -12.49 -0.05 16.91
C THR A 157 -11.02 0.37 17.13
N ARG A 158 -10.09 -0.59 17.14
CA ARG A 158 -8.64 -0.33 17.23
C ARG A 158 -7.93 -0.45 15.88
N SER A 159 -8.67 -0.77 14.81
CA SER A 159 -8.12 -0.89 13.46
C SER A 159 -7.41 0.37 12.98
#